data_AF-A0AAE0L1J3-F1
#
_entry.id   AF-A0AAE0L1J3-F1
#
_cell.length_a   1.000
_cell.length_b   1.000
_cell.length_c   1.000
_cell.angle_alpha   90.00
_cell.angle_beta   90.00
_cell.angle_gamma   90.00
#
_symmetry.space_group_name_H-M   'P 1'
#
loop_
_entity.id
_entity.type
_entity.pdbx_description
1 polymer ?
#
loop_
_entity_poly.entity_id
_entity_poly.type
_entity_poly.pdbx_seq_one_letter_code
_entity_poly.pdbx_strand_id
1 'polypeptide(L)'
;LSVALTGDLVITEGEIGFEMYIILQGRVTILKDNVQLGQLTKGDFFGEGGLVNGSGKRGASVRSLKMSIFYVLDQQNFDALQSGYPEDIQIFINIATRRKKAKVVVRNTAAPAVRNGEQLKSEEEAEEEKEEAALMVKNKKSSMHHLIRSIIA
;
A
#
# COMPACT_ATOMS: atom_id res chain seq x y z
N LEU A 1 18.76 1.49 2.88
CA LEU A 1 17.74 1.14 3.91
C LEU A 1 17.35 2.40 4.66
N SER A 2 16.12 2.48 5.16
CA SER A 2 15.63 3.56 6.03
C SER A 2 15.02 2.97 7.30
N VAL A 3 15.10 3.71 8.42
CA VAL A 3 14.59 3.30 9.72
C VAL A 3 13.64 4.39 10.23
N ALA A 4 12.50 3.98 10.80
CA ALA A 4 11.56 4.86 11.47
C ALA A 4 11.22 4.32 12.85
N LEU A 5 11.21 5.20 13.85
CA LEU A 5 10.78 4.90 15.20
C LEU A 5 9.25 4.97 15.31
N THR A 6 8.70 4.47 16.42
CA THR A 6 7.27 4.57 16.70
C THR A 6 6.82 6.02 16.71
N GLY A 7 5.82 6.36 15.90
CA GLY A 7 5.26 7.71 15.80
C GLY A 7 5.78 8.52 14.60
N ASP A 8 6.92 8.14 14.02
CA ASP A 8 7.53 8.88 12.91
C ASP A 8 6.63 8.88 11.67
N LEU A 9 6.52 10.04 11.02
CA LEU A 9 5.94 10.17 9.68
C LEU A 9 7.01 9.84 8.64
N VAL A 10 6.80 8.74 7.91
CA VAL A 10 7.68 8.29 6.83
C VAL A 10 7.34 9.00 5.52
N ILE A 11 6.05 9.29 5.32
CA ILE A 11 5.54 10.09 4.21
C ILE A 11 4.51 11.06 4.79
N THR A 12 4.54 12.30 4.33
CA THR A 12 3.47 13.27 4.58
C THR A 12 2.60 13.44 3.34
N GLU A 13 1.28 13.44 3.52
CA GLU A 13 0.32 13.74 2.47
C GLU A 13 0.60 15.11 1.83
N GLY A 14 0.50 15.17 0.50
CA GLY A 14 0.68 16.40 -0.27
C GLY A 14 2.12 16.75 -0.61
N GLU A 15 3.10 16.18 0.10
CA GLU A 15 4.52 16.37 -0.21
C GLU A 15 4.90 15.75 -1.57
N ILE A 16 6.07 16.13 -2.05
CA ILE A 16 6.69 15.55 -3.24
C ILE A 16 7.76 14.58 -2.79
N GLY A 17 7.72 13.35 -3.31
CA GLY A 17 8.78 12.37 -3.14
C GLY A 17 8.80 11.39 -4.31
N PHE A 18 10.01 11.04 -4.73
CA PHE A 18 10.30 10.20 -5.89
C PHE A 18 10.95 8.88 -5.47
N GLU A 19 10.47 8.35 -4.36
CA GLU A 19 10.87 7.07 -3.83
C GLU A 19 9.66 6.30 -3.27
N MET A 20 9.78 5.00 -3.17
CA MET A 20 8.82 4.13 -2.51
C MET A 20 9.51 3.21 -1.52
N TYR A 21 8.71 2.61 -0.63
CA TYR A 21 9.21 1.90 0.52
C TYR A 21 8.63 0.50 0.56
N ILE A 22 9.50 -0.50 0.78
CA ILE A 22 9.11 -1.89 1.06
C ILE A 22 9.40 -2.18 2.53
N ILE A 23 8.42 -2.71 3.25
CA ILE A 23 8.53 -2.98 4.68
C ILE A 23 9.29 -4.29 4.90
N LEU A 24 10.52 -4.19 5.39
CA LEU A 24 11.33 -5.35 5.77
C LEU A 24 11.01 -5.83 7.18
N GLN A 25 10.68 -4.89 8.06
CA GLN A 25 10.27 -5.15 9.44
C GLN A 25 9.39 -4.00 9.95
N GLY A 26 8.48 -4.31 10.88
CA GLY A 26 7.65 -3.31 11.56
C GLY A 26 6.22 -3.29 11.09
N ARG A 27 5.55 -2.17 11.38
CA ARG A 27 4.13 -1.94 11.07
C ARG A 27 3.89 -0.44 10.94
N VAL A 28 3.17 -0.05 9.90
CA VAL A 28 2.81 1.35 9.63
C VAL A 28 1.30 1.49 9.45
N THR A 29 0.79 2.69 9.64
CA THR A 29 -0.59 3.06 9.32
C THR A 29 -0.61 4.06 8.18
N ILE A 30 -1.59 3.92 7.30
CA ILE A 30 -1.89 4.90 6.24
C ILE A 30 -2.95 5.86 6.77
N LEU A 31 -2.69 7.15 6.62
CA LEU A 31 -3.53 8.24 7.09
C LEU A 31 -3.84 9.16 5.92
N LYS A 32 -5.10 9.53 5.73
CA LYS A 32 -5.47 10.54 4.75
C LYS A 32 -6.47 11.50 5.38
N ASP A 33 -6.22 12.80 5.27
CA ASP A 33 -7.05 13.82 5.93
C ASP A 33 -7.21 13.50 7.45
N ASN A 34 -6.14 13.00 8.07
CA ASN A 34 -6.08 12.46 9.44
C ASN A 34 -6.93 11.21 9.75
N VAL A 35 -7.62 10.64 8.76
CA VAL A 35 -8.39 9.39 8.90
C VAL A 35 -7.51 8.18 8.60
N GLN A 36 -7.53 7.18 9.48
CA GLN A 36 -6.83 5.91 9.25
C GLN A 36 -7.52 5.10 8.15
N LEU A 37 -6.79 4.83 7.07
CA LEU A 37 -7.29 4.03 5.94
C LEU A 37 -6.97 2.54 6.08
N GLY A 38 -5.92 2.20 6.83
CA GLY A 38 -5.47 0.82 7.02
C GLY A 38 -4.06 0.73 7.57
N GLN A 39 -3.58 -0.49 7.77
CA GLN A 39 -2.24 -0.78 8.27
C GLN A 39 -1.49 -1.68 7.28
N LEU A 40 -0.18 -1.51 7.21
CA LEU A 40 0.73 -2.31 6.40
C LEU A 40 1.80 -2.94 7.30
N THR A 41 2.27 -4.12 6.91
CA THR A 41 3.22 -4.93 7.66
C THR A 41 4.34 -5.45 6.77
N LYS A 42 5.25 -6.26 7.31
CA LYS A 42 6.36 -6.87 6.56
C LYS A 42 5.88 -7.49 5.23
N GLY A 43 6.56 -7.14 4.14
CA GLY A 43 6.26 -7.58 2.78
C GLY A 43 5.26 -6.68 2.03
N ASP A 44 4.62 -5.74 2.71
CA ASP A 44 3.86 -4.67 2.06
C ASP A 44 4.78 -3.52 1.62
N PHE A 45 4.22 -2.62 0.81
CA PHE A 45 4.90 -1.43 0.31
C PHE A 45 3.97 -0.22 0.25
N PHE A 46 4.56 0.98 0.21
CA PHE A 46 3.85 2.25 0.12
C PHE A 46 4.69 3.32 -0.61
N GLY A 47 4.05 4.41 -1.04
CA GLY A 47 4.68 5.50 -1.77
C GLY A 47 4.73 5.32 -3.30
N GLU A 48 4.38 4.12 -3.79
CA GLU A 48 4.42 3.77 -5.22
C GLU A 48 3.50 4.66 -6.06
N GLY A 49 2.41 5.15 -5.48
CA GLY A 49 1.41 5.91 -6.21
C GLY A 49 1.95 7.18 -6.87
N GLY A 50 2.97 7.81 -6.26
CA GLY A 50 3.65 9.01 -6.80
C GLY A 50 4.64 8.69 -7.92
N LEU A 51 5.24 7.50 -7.89
CA LEU A 51 6.12 7.01 -8.97
C LEU A 51 5.30 6.56 -10.19
N VAL A 52 4.28 5.72 -9.97
CA VAL A 52 3.41 5.18 -11.02
C VAL A 52 2.71 6.28 -11.82
N ASN A 53 2.44 7.43 -11.22
CA ASN A 53 1.78 8.54 -11.89
C ASN A 53 2.74 9.64 -12.38
N GLY A 54 4.04 9.49 -12.14
CA GLY A 54 5.10 10.44 -12.54
C GLY A 54 5.06 11.80 -11.83
N SER A 55 4.11 12.06 -10.92
CA SER A 55 3.97 13.38 -10.27
C SER A 55 4.79 13.53 -9.00
N GLY A 56 5.23 12.42 -8.39
CA GLY A 56 5.85 12.42 -7.07
C GLY A 56 4.91 12.82 -5.92
N LYS A 57 3.67 13.26 -6.20
CA LYS A 57 2.75 13.75 -5.18
C LYS A 57 2.25 12.63 -4.27
N ARG A 58 2.45 12.80 -2.98
CA ARG A 58 2.03 11.86 -1.93
C ARG A 58 0.52 11.98 -1.69
N GLY A 59 -0.22 10.90 -1.91
CA GLY A 59 -1.69 10.90 -1.80
C GLY A 59 -2.24 10.60 -0.41
N ALA A 60 -1.38 10.26 0.55
CA ALA A 60 -1.69 9.95 1.94
C ALA A 60 -0.39 10.01 2.77
N SER A 61 -0.52 10.25 4.06
CA SER A 61 0.56 10.14 5.04
C SER A 61 0.77 8.68 5.46
N VAL A 62 2.00 8.35 5.86
CA VAL A 62 2.36 7.04 6.41
C VAL A 62 3.08 7.25 7.73
N ARG A 63 2.53 6.68 8.81
CA ARG A 63 3.09 6.77 10.16
C ARG A 63 3.52 5.41 10.68
N SER A 64 4.69 5.34 11.28
CA SER A 64 5.17 4.11 11.90
C SER A 64 4.48 3.83 13.23
N LEU A 65 3.95 2.61 13.42
CA LEU A 65 3.29 2.18 14.66
C LEU A 65 4.24 1.42 15.61
N LYS A 66 5.38 0.96 15.09
CA LYS A 66 6.48 0.32 15.82
C LYS A 66 7.80 0.76 15.16
N MET A 67 8.95 0.41 15.75
CA MET A 67 10.21 0.51 15.01
C MET A 67 10.10 -0.29 13.69
N SER A 68 10.33 0.39 12.57
CA SER A 68 10.16 -0.16 11.23
C SER A 68 11.43 0.04 10.40
N ILE A 69 11.72 -0.93 9.55
CA ILE A 69 12.86 -0.92 8.63
C ILE A 69 12.32 -1.06 7.21
N PHE A 70 12.78 -0.17 6.33
CA PHE A 70 12.34 -0.10 4.96
C PHE A 70 13.50 -0.28 3.99
N TYR A 71 13.26 -1.02 2.91
CA TYR A 71 14.02 -0.85 1.68
C TYR A 71 13.44 0.35 0.92
N VAL A 72 14.32 1.22 0.42
CA VAL A 72 13.94 2.43 -0.32
C VAL A 72 14.29 2.21 -1.78
N LEU A 73 13.30 2.36 -2.65
CA LEU A 73 13.44 2.27 -4.09
C LEU A 73 13.16 3.66 -4.68
N ASP A 74 14.17 4.30 -5.24
CA ASP A 74 14.01 5.58 -5.92
C ASP A 74 13.41 5.41 -7.33
N GLN A 75 13.10 6.54 -7.97
CA GLN A 75 12.54 6.58 -9.31
C GLN A 75 13.44 5.92 -10.35
N GLN A 76 14.76 6.13 -10.30
CA GLN A 76 15.68 5.57 -11.30
C GLN A 76 15.66 4.04 -11.26
N ASN A 77 15.71 3.47 -10.06
CA ASN A 77 15.63 2.02 -9.88
C ASN A 77 14.23 1.48 -10.19
N PHE A 78 13.17 2.24 -9.91
CA PHE A 78 11.81 1.88 -10.33
C PHE A 78 11.67 1.81 -11.86
N ASP A 79 12.20 2.81 -12.58
CA ASP A 79 12.17 2.87 -14.04
C ASP A 79 13.02 1.74 -14.66
N ALA A 80 14.15 1.39 -14.04
CA ALA A 80 14.96 0.23 -14.44
C ALA A 80 14.21 -1.09 -14.27
N LEU A 81 13.49 -1.27 -13.14
CA LEU A 81 12.63 -2.44 -12.93
C LEU A 81 11.50 -2.51 -13.94
N GLN A 82 10.92 -1.36 -14.31
CA GLN A 82 9.89 -1.30 -15.35
C GLN A 82 10.39 -1.74 -16.71
N SER A 83 11.65 -1.45 -17.02
CA SER A 83 12.26 -1.83 -18.29
C SER A 83 12.70 -3.30 -18.31
N GLY A 84 13.27 -3.80 -17.20
CA GLY A 84 13.83 -5.16 -17.12
C GLY A 84 12.83 -6.24 -16.72
N TYR A 85 11.83 -5.89 -15.90
CA TYR A 85 10.87 -6.82 -15.30
C TYR A 85 9.43 -6.25 -15.36
N PRO A 86 8.87 -6.05 -16.57
CA PRO A 86 7.59 -5.36 -16.74
C PRO A 86 6.40 -6.07 -16.05
N GLU A 87 6.43 -7.41 -15.96
CA GLU A 87 5.39 -8.17 -15.26
C GLU A 87 5.37 -7.88 -13.75
N ASP A 88 6.54 -7.70 -13.14
CA ASP A 88 6.63 -7.41 -11.70
C ASP A 88 6.15 -6.00 -11.37
N ILE A 89 6.33 -5.02 -12.28
CA ILE A 89 5.80 -3.66 -12.07
C ILE A 89 4.27 -3.61 -12.05
N GLN A 90 3.60 -4.56 -12.72
CA GLN A 90 2.14 -4.58 -12.76
C GLN A 90 1.53 -4.67 -11.35
N ILE A 91 2.24 -5.24 -10.38
CA ILE A 91 1.78 -5.27 -8.99
C ILE A 91 1.66 -3.87 -8.38
N PHE A 92 2.65 -3.00 -8.64
CA PHE A 92 2.65 -1.63 -8.14
C PHE A 92 1.55 -0.82 -8.79
N ILE A 93 1.37 -0.99 -10.11
CA ILE A 93 0.30 -0.33 -10.87
C ILE A 93 -1.08 -0.74 -10.37
N ASN A 94 -1.31 -2.04 -10.17
CA ASN A 94 -2.59 -2.57 -9.71
C ASN A 94 -2.93 -2.07 -8.31
N ILE A 95 -1.95 -2.08 -7.39
CA ILE A 95 -2.14 -1.60 -6.02
C ILE A 95 -2.33 -0.07 -6.00
N ALA A 96 -1.57 0.69 -6.77
CA ALA A 96 -1.75 2.15 -6.90
C ALA A 96 -3.16 2.50 -7.39
N THR A 97 -3.65 1.76 -8.39
CA THR A 97 -5.00 1.95 -8.95
C THR A 97 -6.08 1.65 -7.91
N ARG A 98 -5.94 0.56 -7.17
CA ARG A 98 -6.88 0.19 -6.09
C ARG A 98 -6.89 1.22 -4.96
N ARG A 99 -5.71 1.70 -4.53
CA ARG A 99 -5.58 2.75 -3.50
C ARG A 99 -6.19 4.08 -3.94
N LYS A 100 -6.14 4.43 -5.24
CA LYS A 100 -6.87 5.59 -5.80
C LYS A 100 -8.38 5.42 -5.73
N LYS A 101 -8.89 4.21 -6.00
CA LYS A 101 -10.33 3.88 -5.98
C LYS A 101 -10.90 3.75 -4.58
N ALA A 102 -10.11 3.33 -3.59
CA ALA A 102 -10.50 3.20 -2.18
C ALA A 102 -10.87 4.54 -1.47
N LYS A 103 -11.03 5.64 -2.23
CA LYS A 103 -11.47 6.96 -1.76
C LYS A 103 -12.93 7.03 -1.27
N VAL A 104 -13.68 5.92 -1.19
CA VAL A 104 -15.13 5.95 -0.93
C VAL A 104 -15.53 4.84 0.04
N VAL A 105 -15.03 4.86 1.28
CA VAL A 105 -15.81 4.37 2.43
C VAL A 105 -15.39 5.20 3.65
N VAL A 106 -15.90 6.43 3.75
CA VAL A 106 -15.91 7.13 5.04
C VAL A 106 -16.93 6.38 5.90
N ARG A 107 -16.47 5.43 6.71
CA ARG A 107 -17.27 4.94 7.85
C ARG A 107 -17.31 6.06 8.86
N ASN A 108 -18.45 6.73 8.87
CA ASN A 108 -18.96 7.61 9.91
C ASN A 108 -18.55 7.09 11.31
N THR A 109 -17.58 7.74 11.96
CA THR A 109 -17.29 7.47 13.38
C THR A 109 -18.21 8.32 14.25
N ALA A 110 -19.43 7.85 14.42
CA ALA A 110 -20.27 8.07 15.60
C ALA A 110 -21.33 6.96 15.64
N ALA A 111 -21.22 6.02 16.58
CA ALA A 111 -22.25 5.00 16.81
C ALA A 111 -23.43 5.60 17.63
N PRO A 112 -24.62 4.97 17.65
CA PRO A 112 -25.36 4.33 16.57
C PRO A 112 -26.76 4.97 16.41
N ALA A 113 -27.23 5.15 15.17
CA ALA A 113 -28.65 5.37 14.90
C ALA A 113 -29.08 4.44 13.75
N VAL A 114 -29.83 3.41 14.13
CA VAL A 114 -30.42 2.39 13.25
C VAL A 114 -31.27 3.05 12.17
N ARG A 115 -30.93 2.86 10.89
CA ARG A 115 -31.86 2.97 9.75
C ARG A 115 -31.47 2.03 8.60
N ASN A 116 -32.09 0.85 8.63
CA ASN A 116 -32.58 -0.03 7.57
C ASN A 116 -32.00 0.11 6.15
N GLY A 117 -31.38 -0.98 5.65
CA GLY A 117 -31.15 -1.17 4.21
C GLY A 117 -29.91 -1.97 3.80
N GLU A 118 -29.21 -2.68 4.69
CA GLU A 118 -28.08 -3.52 4.28
C GLU A 118 -28.59 -4.81 3.63
N GLN A 119 -28.57 -4.84 2.31
CA GLN A 119 -28.65 -6.06 1.54
C GLN A 119 -27.42 -6.91 1.90
N LEU A 120 -27.64 -7.98 2.67
CA LEU A 120 -26.62 -8.95 3.03
C LEU A 120 -26.06 -9.53 1.72
N LYS A 121 -24.78 -9.26 1.41
CA LYS A 121 -24.05 -9.96 0.35
C LYS A 121 -24.20 -11.47 0.59
N SER A 122 -24.50 -12.23 -0.45
CA SER A 122 -24.65 -13.68 -0.33
C SER A 122 -23.33 -14.31 0.16
N GLU A 123 -23.44 -15.42 0.89
CA GLU A 123 -22.26 -16.12 1.43
C GLU A 123 -21.29 -16.53 0.32
N GLU A 124 -21.80 -16.86 -0.88
CA GLU A 124 -21.00 -17.12 -2.11
C GLU A 124 -20.18 -15.91 -2.57
N GLU A 125 -20.77 -14.71 -2.65
CA GLU A 125 -20.05 -13.50 -3.09
C GLU A 125 -18.95 -13.09 -2.08
N ALA A 126 -19.19 -13.31 -0.80
CA ALA A 126 -18.20 -13.03 0.25
C ALA A 126 -17.05 -14.05 0.28
N GLU A 127 -17.32 -15.30 -0.12
CA GLU A 127 -16.33 -16.37 -0.22
C GLU A 127 -15.45 -16.18 -1.46
N GLU A 128 -16.03 -15.79 -2.60
CA GLU A 128 -15.31 -15.46 -3.84
C GLU A 128 -14.39 -14.24 -3.65
N GLU A 129 -14.86 -13.18 -2.97
CA GLU A 129 -14.04 -11.99 -2.64
C GLU A 129 -12.89 -12.33 -1.68
N LYS A 130 -13.09 -13.28 -0.75
CA LYS A 130 -12.05 -13.78 0.16
C LYS A 130 -11.01 -14.63 -0.59
N GLU A 131 -11.43 -15.48 -1.51
CA GLU A 131 -10.54 -16.34 -2.29
C GLU A 131 -9.71 -15.50 -3.28
N GLU A 132 -10.31 -14.51 -3.95
CA GLU A 132 -9.61 -13.55 -4.79
C GLU A 132 -8.58 -12.75 -3.98
N ALA A 133 -8.96 -12.27 -2.79
CA ALA A 133 -8.04 -11.58 -1.88
C ALA A 133 -6.88 -12.48 -1.42
N ALA A 134 -7.15 -13.75 -1.11
CA ALA A 134 -6.14 -14.73 -0.68
C ALA A 134 -5.15 -15.07 -1.80
N LEU A 135 -5.65 -15.32 -3.01
CA LEU A 135 -4.84 -15.54 -4.21
C LEU A 135 -3.95 -14.32 -4.49
N MET A 136 -4.50 -13.12 -4.31
CA MET A 136 -3.75 -11.89 -4.50
C MET A 136 -2.65 -11.68 -3.45
N VAL A 137 -2.89 -12.05 -2.19
CA VAL A 137 -1.86 -12.04 -1.13
C VAL A 137 -0.74 -13.03 -1.47
N LYS A 138 -1.08 -14.21 -2.01
CA LYS A 138 -0.11 -15.22 -2.43
C LYS A 138 0.73 -14.74 -3.62
N ASN A 139 0.08 -14.18 -4.65
CA ASN A 139 0.74 -13.60 -5.82
C ASN A 139 1.62 -12.40 -5.43
N LYS A 140 1.14 -11.56 -4.50
CA LYS A 140 1.91 -10.44 -3.94
C LYS A 140 3.18 -10.91 -3.25
N LYS A 141 3.12 -11.94 -2.42
CA LYS A 141 4.31 -12.51 -1.77
C LYS A 141 5.31 -13.09 -2.78
N SER A 142 4.82 -13.79 -3.81
CA SER A 142 5.68 -14.40 -4.84
C SER A 142 6.39 -13.36 -5.70
N SER A 143 5.67 -12.40 -6.27
CA SER A 143 6.27 -11.31 -7.06
C SER A 143 7.15 -10.41 -6.21
N MET A 144 6.76 -10.08 -4.97
CA MET A 144 7.62 -9.28 -4.08
C MET A 144 8.93 -9.99 -3.76
N HIS A 145 8.89 -11.32 -3.58
CA HIS A 145 10.10 -12.10 -3.34
C HIS A 145 10.99 -12.18 -4.59
N HIS A 146 10.41 -12.27 -5.79
CA HIS A 146 11.14 -12.18 -7.05
C HIS A 146 11.79 -10.79 -7.19
N LEU A 147 11.02 -9.72 -6.99
CA LEU A 147 11.48 -8.35 -7.08
C LEU A 147 12.60 -8.04 -6.07
N ILE A 148 12.45 -8.46 -4.81
CA ILE A 148 13.50 -8.30 -3.79
C ILE A 148 14.78 -9.04 -4.20
N ARG A 149 14.68 -10.23 -4.81
CA ARG A 149 15.85 -10.95 -5.35
C ARG A 149 16.47 -10.20 -6.52
N SER A 150 15.68 -9.66 -7.44
CA SER A 150 16.16 -8.92 -8.62
C SER A 150 16.78 -7.55 -8.28
N ILE A 151 16.42 -6.96 -7.13
CA ILE A 151 16.96 -5.66 -6.67
C ILE A 151 18.22 -5.83 -5.80
N ILE A 152 18.35 -6.95 -5.08
CA ILE A 152 19.46 -7.18 -4.12
C ILE A 152 20.60 -8.01 -4.75
N ALA A 153 20.36 -8.72 -5.85
CA ALA A 153 21.38 -9.44 -6.62
C ALA A 153 22.15 -8.52 -7.56
#